data_AF-A0A1M3T2S0-F1
#
_entry.id   AF-A0A1M3T2S0-F1
#
_cell.length_a   1.000
_cell.length_b   1.000
_cell.length_c   1.000
_cell.angle_alpha   90.00
_cell.angle_beta   90.00
_cell.angle_gamma   90.00
#
_symmetry.space_group_name_H-M   'P 1'
#
loop_
_entity.id
_entity.type
_entity.pdbx_description
1 polymer ?
#
loop_
_entity_poly.entity_id
_entity_poly.type
_entity_poly.pdbx_seq_one_letter_code
_entity_poly.pdbx_strand_id
1 'polypeptide(L)'
;MSVTLHTTHGDLKVELFCEAVPKTAENFIALCASGAYNNTPFHRLIPGFMIQGGDISLNPSLTSSSSANSKPPLPFEDIPKGGTSIHHPQALNQEIHLPALKHNTRGILSMASRPVKDRTAPGSQGATGATINGSQFFVTFAPAPHLDGASTVFGKVLNLTAQDEGGDVLGRLEKANVKVDKKGRVVQPKEGEEGGFEALKIERVTIHANPFAK
;
A
#
# COMPACT_ATOMS: atom_id res chain seq x y z
N MET A 1 -2.36 -9.11 -14.01
CA MET A 1 -1.77 -9.83 -12.86
C MET A 1 -2.62 -9.59 -11.62
N SER A 2 -2.75 -10.55 -10.70
CA SER A 2 -3.45 -10.31 -9.42
C SER A 2 -2.65 -10.71 -8.19
N VAL A 3 -2.87 -9.97 -7.11
CA VAL A 3 -2.31 -10.18 -5.78
C VAL A 3 -3.45 -10.24 -4.78
N THR A 4 -3.39 -11.16 -3.81
CA THR A 4 -4.30 -11.17 -2.66
C THR A 4 -3.57 -10.65 -1.44
N LEU A 5 -4.09 -9.58 -0.85
CA LEU A 5 -3.70 -9.12 0.48
C LEU A 5 -4.61 -9.83 1.48
N HIS A 6 -4.06 -10.76 2.26
CA HIS A 6 -4.79 -11.39 3.35
C HIS A 6 -4.84 -10.39 4.50
N THR A 7 -6.02 -9.89 4.83
CA THR A 7 -6.21 -8.88 5.89
C THR A 7 -6.98 -9.46 7.06
N THR A 8 -6.95 -8.77 8.20
CA THR A 8 -7.76 -9.14 9.37
C THR A 8 -9.27 -9.19 9.11
N HIS A 9 -9.74 -8.61 7.99
CA HIS A 9 -11.16 -8.55 7.61
C HIS A 9 -11.46 -9.37 6.34
N GLY A 10 -10.54 -10.23 5.92
CA GLY A 10 -10.68 -11.12 4.76
C GLY A 10 -9.70 -10.80 3.62
N ASP A 11 -9.89 -11.50 2.50
CA ASP A 11 -8.95 -11.52 1.38
C ASP A 11 -9.25 -10.39 0.38
N LEU A 12 -8.43 -9.34 0.38
CA LEU A 12 -8.55 -8.24 -0.56
C LEU A 12 -7.76 -8.57 -1.84
N LYS A 13 -8.47 -9.07 -2.85
CA LYS A 13 -7.88 -9.38 -4.17
C LYS A 13 -7.81 -8.14 -5.06
N VAL A 14 -6.61 -7.83 -5.54
CA VAL A 14 -6.35 -6.69 -6.43
C VAL A 14 -5.78 -7.17 -7.76
N GLU A 15 -6.21 -6.53 -8.84
CA GLU A 15 -5.59 -6.59 -10.16
C GLU A 15 -4.61 -5.42 -10.31
N LEU A 16 -3.44 -5.70 -10.88
CA LEU A 16 -2.39 -4.71 -11.16
C LEU A 16 -2.30 -4.41 -12.66
N PHE A 17 -2.17 -3.13 -12.99
CA PHE A 17 -2.03 -2.62 -14.36
C PHE A 17 -0.56 -2.62 -14.82
N CYS A 18 0.07 -3.81 -14.81
CA CYS A 18 1.52 -3.96 -15.03
C CYS A 18 2.03 -3.37 -16.36
N GLU A 19 1.22 -3.38 -17.42
CA GLU A 19 1.61 -2.81 -18.71
C GLU A 19 1.55 -1.28 -18.72
N ALA A 20 0.57 -0.69 -18.04
CA ALA A 20 0.38 0.75 -18.02
C ALA A 20 1.37 1.45 -17.07
N VAL A 21 1.67 0.83 -15.93
CA VAL A 21 2.54 1.42 -14.89
C VAL A 21 3.62 0.43 -14.43
N PRO A 22 4.52 0.02 -15.33
CA PRO A 22 5.45 -1.09 -15.11
C PRO A 22 6.35 -0.89 -13.90
N LYS A 23 6.86 0.32 -13.65
CA LYS A 23 7.78 0.57 -12.52
C LYS A 23 7.04 0.52 -11.19
N THR A 24 5.84 1.10 -11.14
CA THR A 24 5.01 1.09 -9.93
C THR A 24 4.53 -0.33 -9.61
N ALA A 25 4.12 -1.09 -10.64
CA ALA A 25 3.71 -2.47 -10.49
C ALA A 25 4.87 -3.36 -10.03
N GLU A 26 6.04 -3.27 -10.68
CA GLU A 26 7.27 -3.98 -10.28
C GLU A 26 7.62 -3.70 -8.82
N ASN A 27 7.63 -2.42 -8.42
CA ASN A 27 7.88 -2.02 -7.04
C ASN A 27 6.91 -2.68 -6.06
N PHE A 28 5.60 -2.61 -6.33
CA PHE A 28 4.59 -3.22 -5.46
C PHE A 28 4.77 -4.74 -5.36
N ILE A 29 4.97 -5.43 -6.48
CA ILE A 29 5.12 -6.89 -6.55
C ILE A 29 6.38 -7.34 -5.82
N ALA A 30 7.50 -6.64 -6.00
CA ALA A 30 8.75 -6.97 -5.34
C ALA A 30 8.64 -6.82 -3.81
N LEU A 31 7.97 -5.77 -3.32
CA LEU A 31 7.68 -5.59 -1.89
C LEU A 31 6.71 -6.67 -1.35
N CYS A 32 5.75 -7.13 -2.17
CA CYS A 32 4.92 -8.28 -1.84
C CYS A 32 5.78 -9.56 -1.73
N ALA A 33 6.63 -9.82 -2.73
CA ALA A 33 7.46 -11.03 -2.81
C ALA A 33 8.51 -11.11 -1.71
N SER A 34 9.02 -9.97 -1.25
CA SER A 34 9.95 -9.88 -0.12
C SER A 34 9.26 -10.06 1.24
N GLY A 35 7.92 -10.12 1.28
CA GLY A 35 7.16 -10.14 2.53
C GLY A 35 7.15 -8.81 3.28
N ALA A 36 7.56 -7.70 2.65
CA ALA A 36 7.67 -6.41 3.31
C ALA A 36 6.33 -5.86 3.82
N TYR A 37 5.23 -6.22 3.15
CA TYR A 37 3.87 -5.86 3.57
C TYR A 37 3.27 -6.78 4.64
N ASN A 38 3.90 -7.90 4.98
CA ASN A 38 3.37 -8.81 5.99
C ASN A 38 3.32 -8.11 7.36
N ASN A 39 2.24 -8.33 8.09
CA ASN A 39 1.96 -7.68 9.38
C ASN A 39 1.97 -6.15 9.38
N THR A 40 1.90 -5.49 8.22
CA THR A 40 1.85 -4.02 8.16
C THR A 40 0.42 -3.50 8.40
N PRO A 41 0.24 -2.45 9.22
CA PRO A 41 -1.07 -1.88 9.49
C PRO A 41 -1.61 -1.09 8.30
N PHE A 42 -2.94 -1.03 8.20
CA PHE A 42 -3.60 0.11 7.55
C PHE A 42 -3.61 1.26 8.54
N HIS A 43 -2.65 2.18 8.40
CA HIS A 43 -2.41 3.27 9.35
C HIS A 43 -3.35 4.46 9.16
N ARG A 44 -4.14 4.49 8.07
CA ARG A 44 -5.14 5.55 7.86
C ARG A 44 -6.44 4.99 7.27
N LEU A 45 -7.58 5.41 7.83
CA LEU A 45 -8.92 5.05 7.40
C LEU A 45 -9.79 6.30 7.39
N ILE A 46 -10.36 6.64 6.24
CA ILE A 46 -11.36 7.71 6.10
C ILE A 46 -12.56 7.14 5.34
N PRO A 47 -13.65 6.79 6.03
CA PRO A 47 -14.88 6.30 5.41
C PRO A 47 -15.39 7.28 4.33
N GLY A 48 -15.91 6.74 3.24
CA GLY A 48 -16.35 7.50 2.06
C GLY A 48 -15.21 8.07 1.21
N PHE A 49 -13.94 7.84 1.59
CA PHE A 49 -12.80 8.31 0.81
C PHE A 49 -11.81 7.18 0.48
N MET A 50 -11.00 6.74 1.44
CA MET A 50 -9.98 5.71 1.21
C MET A 50 -9.45 5.09 2.50
N ILE A 51 -8.82 3.92 2.34
CA ILE A 51 -7.96 3.27 3.33
C ILE A 51 -6.52 3.28 2.82
N GLN A 52 -5.56 3.61 3.67
CA GLN A 52 -4.14 3.72 3.34
C GLN A 52 -3.33 2.74 4.18
N GLY A 53 -2.39 2.06 3.53
CA GLY A 53 -1.47 1.10 4.13
C GLY A 53 -0.13 1.09 3.40
N GLY A 54 0.62 0.00 3.59
CA GLY A 54 1.89 -0.21 2.90
C GLY A 54 3.05 0.61 3.46
N ASP A 55 2.96 1.11 4.69
CA ASP A 55 4.13 1.64 5.40
C ASP A 55 4.98 0.48 5.92
N ILE A 56 5.94 0.04 5.11
CA ILE A 56 6.81 -1.09 5.45
C ILE A 56 7.74 -0.80 6.63
N SER A 57 7.91 0.48 7.02
CA SER A 57 8.65 0.84 8.24
C SER A 57 7.90 0.47 9.53
N LEU A 58 6.62 0.07 9.42
CA LEU A 58 5.80 -0.42 10.52
C LEU A 58 5.72 -1.95 10.56
N ASN A 59 6.50 -2.67 9.73
CA ASN A 59 6.57 -4.12 9.77
C ASN A 59 7.41 -4.59 10.98
N PRO A 60 6.82 -5.28 11.98
CA PRO A 60 7.54 -5.69 13.18
C PRO A 60 8.79 -6.54 12.90
N SER A 61 8.72 -7.42 11.89
CA SER A 61 9.81 -8.32 11.51
C SER A 61 10.98 -7.61 10.81
N LEU A 62 10.74 -6.42 10.26
CA LEU A 62 11.80 -5.60 9.63
C LEU A 62 12.38 -4.56 10.62
N THR A 63 11.62 -4.17 11.65
CA THR A 63 12.06 -3.20 12.65
C THR A 63 12.85 -3.81 13.81
N SER A 64 12.78 -5.14 14.01
CA SER A 64 13.57 -5.84 15.02
C SER A 64 14.99 -6.11 14.52
N SER A 65 15.83 -5.08 14.51
CA SER A 65 17.26 -5.14 14.18
C SER A 65 18.10 -5.86 15.27
N SER A 66 17.73 -7.09 15.64
CA SER A 66 18.50 -7.90 16.60
C SER A 66 18.60 -9.39 16.25
N SER A 67 18.34 -9.80 15.01
CA SER A 67 18.72 -11.15 14.55
C SER A 67 19.76 -11.03 13.44
N ALA A 68 21.03 -11.04 13.86
CA ALA A 68 22.23 -10.84 13.05
C ALA A 68 22.53 -11.94 12.02
N ASN A 69 21.55 -12.75 11.59
CA ASN A 69 21.81 -13.94 10.76
C ASN A 69 20.83 -14.20 9.60
N SER A 70 19.93 -13.28 9.28
CA SER A 70 19.12 -13.36 8.05
C SER A 70 19.31 -12.09 7.24
N LYS A 71 19.88 -12.23 6.03
CA LYS A 71 19.96 -11.13 5.06
C LYS A 71 18.58 -10.45 4.96
N PRO A 72 18.48 -9.11 5.09
CA PRO A 72 17.19 -8.45 5.02
C PRO A 72 16.53 -8.79 3.67
N PRO A 73 15.21 -9.03 3.64
CA PRO A 73 14.51 -9.40 2.42
C PRO A 73 14.44 -8.24 1.41
N LEU A 74 14.87 -7.04 1.80
CA LEU A 74 14.94 -5.84 0.98
C LEU A 74 16.42 -5.45 0.71
N PRO A 75 16.70 -4.76 -0.41
CA PRO A 75 18.07 -4.41 -0.79
C PRO A 75 18.71 -3.30 0.05
N PHE A 76 18.06 -2.82 1.12
CA PHE A 76 18.54 -1.73 1.97
C PHE A 76 18.39 -2.09 3.46
N GLU A 77 19.36 -1.67 4.26
CA GLU A 77 19.46 -1.97 5.70
C GLU A 77 18.54 -1.09 6.56
N ASP A 78 18.43 0.20 6.22
CA ASP A 78 17.59 1.17 6.93
C ASP A 78 16.34 1.54 6.14
N ILE A 79 15.16 1.23 6.70
CA ILE A 79 13.87 1.62 6.10
C ILE A 79 13.49 3.02 6.61
N PRO A 80 13.40 4.05 5.75
CA PRO A 80 12.96 5.38 6.19
C PRO A 80 11.55 5.34 6.77
N LYS A 81 11.27 6.21 7.74
CA LYS A 81 9.91 6.42 8.25
C LYS A 81 8.95 6.73 7.09
N GLY A 82 7.85 5.99 7.03
CA GLY A 82 6.91 6.06 5.91
C GLY A 82 7.18 5.05 4.80
N GLY A 83 8.23 4.24 4.91
CA GLY A 83 8.62 3.25 3.92
C GLY A 83 9.31 3.85 2.69
N THR A 84 9.78 2.97 1.80
CA THR A 84 10.51 3.35 0.59
C THR A 84 10.25 2.35 -0.54
N SER A 85 10.62 2.71 -1.78
CA SER A 85 10.54 1.81 -2.92
C SER A 85 11.73 0.86 -2.99
N ILE A 86 11.64 -0.20 -3.81
CA ILE A 86 12.76 -1.09 -4.10
C ILE A 86 13.94 -0.40 -4.81
N HIS A 87 13.70 0.79 -5.38
CA HIS A 87 14.71 1.56 -6.08
C HIS A 87 15.52 2.46 -5.14
N HIS A 88 15.22 2.45 -3.84
CA HIS A 88 15.93 3.28 -2.86
C HIS A 88 17.47 3.13 -3.01
N PRO A 89 18.24 4.24 -3.01
CA PRO A 89 17.84 5.63 -2.76
C PRO A 89 17.41 6.42 -4.01
N GLN A 90 17.15 5.78 -5.15
CA GLN A 90 16.61 6.46 -6.32
C GLN A 90 15.11 6.72 -6.16
N ALA A 91 14.65 7.82 -6.75
CA ALA A 91 13.24 8.18 -6.74
C ALA A 91 12.41 7.24 -7.64
N LEU A 92 11.33 6.68 -7.10
CA LEU A 92 10.27 6.10 -7.91
C LEU A 92 9.33 7.22 -8.36
N ASN A 93 9.40 7.57 -9.65
CA ASN A 93 8.59 8.62 -10.25
C ASN A 93 7.12 8.20 -10.40
N GLN A 94 6.23 9.18 -10.58
CA GLN A 94 4.83 8.91 -10.91
C GLN A 94 4.67 8.44 -12.36
N GLU A 95 3.68 7.61 -12.61
CA GLU A 95 3.29 7.10 -13.93
C GLU A 95 1.82 7.49 -14.16
N ILE A 96 1.61 8.70 -14.69
CA ILE A 96 0.27 9.29 -14.83
C ILE A 96 -0.26 9.06 -16.24
N HIS A 97 -1.38 8.33 -16.36
CA HIS A 97 -1.99 7.96 -17.63
C HIS A 97 -3.44 8.44 -17.72
N LEU A 98 -3.65 9.75 -17.87
CA LEU A 98 -4.98 10.31 -18.08
C LEU A 98 -5.37 10.31 -19.57
N PRO A 99 -6.64 10.06 -19.91
CA PRO A 99 -7.79 9.82 -19.02
C PRO A 99 -7.99 8.34 -18.63
N ALA A 100 -7.08 7.46 -19.03
CA ALA A 100 -7.25 6.01 -18.93
C ALA A 100 -7.30 5.51 -17.47
N LEU A 101 -6.40 6.01 -16.61
CA LEU A 101 -6.27 5.61 -15.22
C LEU A 101 -6.60 6.80 -14.31
N LYS A 102 -7.72 6.71 -13.60
CA LYS A 102 -8.28 7.77 -12.75
C LYS A 102 -9.04 7.20 -11.55
N HIS A 103 -9.30 8.03 -10.56
CA HIS A 103 -9.99 7.67 -9.32
C HIS A 103 -11.50 7.88 -9.45
N ASN A 104 -12.11 7.32 -10.50
CA ASN A 104 -13.51 7.56 -10.85
C ASN A 104 -14.51 6.61 -10.16
N THR A 105 -14.02 5.56 -9.49
CA THR A 105 -14.87 4.57 -8.83
C THR A 105 -14.30 4.15 -7.48
N ARG A 106 -15.12 3.41 -6.72
CA ARG A 106 -14.67 2.60 -5.58
C ARG A 106 -13.68 1.53 -6.04
N GLY A 107 -12.76 1.15 -5.16
CA GLY A 107 -11.84 0.04 -5.34
C GLY A 107 -10.61 0.37 -6.19
N ILE A 108 -10.31 1.64 -6.46
CA ILE A 108 -9.10 2.03 -7.20
C ILE A 108 -7.90 1.94 -6.25
N LEU A 109 -6.86 1.22 -6.68
CA LEU A 109 -5.60 1.06 -5.97
C LEU A 109 -4.57 2.05 -6.54
N SER A 110 -4.02 2.90 -5.68
CA SER A 110 -3.17 4.03 -6.08
C SER A 110 -2.06 4.32 -5.07
N MET A 111 -0.95 4.87 -5.54
CA MET A 111 0.21 5.16 -4.70
C MET A 111 -0.03 6.37 -3.80
N ALA A 112 0.31 6.26 -2.53
CA ALA A 112 0.37 7.41 -1.63
C ALA A 112 1.71 8.13 -1.81
N SER A 113 1.78 9.05 -2.77
CA SER A 113 3.01 9.80 -3.07
C SER A 113 3.34 10.83 -1.99
N ARG A 114 4.63 11.11 -1.80
CA ARG A 114 5.12 12.16 -0.88
C ARG A 114 5.77 13.32 -1.64
N PRO A 115 5.67 14.57 -1.15
CA PRO A 115 6.35 15.70 -1.76
C PRO A 115 7.86 15.56 -1.77
N VAL A 116 8.49 16.00 -2.86
CA VAL A 116 9.94 16.17 -2.97
C VAL A 116 10.32 17.49 -2.32
N LYS A 117 10.72 17.46 -1.05
CA LYS A 117 11.10 18.66 -0.29
C LYS A 117 12.50 19.16 -0.63
N ASP A 118 13.41 18.24 -0.90
CA ASP A 118 14.80 18.51 -1.26
C ASP A 118 15.21 17.52 -2.35
N ARG A 119 15.61 18.05 -3.51
CA ARG A 119 16.04 17.26 -4.68
C ARG A 119 17.47 16.73 -4.55
N THR A 120 18.24 17.25 -3.60
CA THR A 120 19.61 16.81 -3.31
C THR A 120 19.63 15.67 -2.29
N ALA A 121 18.58 15.55 -1.47
CA ALA A 121 18.44 14.49 -0.48
C ALA A 121 18.43 13.08 -1.09
N PRO A 122 19.04 12.08 -0.41
CA PRO A 122 18.89 10.68 -0.77
C PRO A 122 17.40 10.28 -0.86
N GLY A 123 17.01 9.56 -1.90
CA GLY A 123 15.60 9.23 -2.17
C GLY A 123 14.90 10.17 -3.14
N SER A 124 15.44 11.35 -3.40
CA SER A 124 14.83 12.38 -4.28
C SER A 124 15.61 12.61 -5.57
N GLN A 125 16.84 12.08 -5.67
CA GLN A 125 17.66 12.20 -6.87
C GLN A 125 17.00 11.45 -8.03
N GLY A 126 16.89 12.11 -9.18
CA GLY A 126 16.15 11.58 -10.34
C GLY A 126 14.63 11.76 -10.28
N ALA A 127 14.10 12.48 -9.27
CA ALA A 127 12.69 12.86 -9.24
C ALA A 127 12.37 13.86 -10.37
N THR A 128 11.41 13.48 -11.22
CA THR A 128 10.95 14.28 -12.36
C THR A 128 9.76 15.18 -12.02
N GLY A 129 9.03 14.85 -10.95
CA GLY A 129 7.84 15.57 -10.49
C GLY A 129 8.00 16.25 -9.13
N ALA A 130 6.90 16.86 -8.66
CA ALA A 130 6.81 17.45 -7.32
C ALA A 130 6.61 16.40 -6.22
N THR A 131 6.27 15.17 -6.59
CA THR A 131 5.98 14.05 -5.71
C THR A 131 6.70 12.79 -6.19
N ILE A 132 7.00 11.91 -5.24
CA ILE A 132 7.63 10.61 -5.49
C ILE A 132 6.87 9.51 -4.76
N ASN A 133 6.93 8.32 -5.33
CA ASN A 133 6.33 7.12 -4.77
C ASN A 133 7.31 6.41 -3.82
N GLY A 134 6.76 5.60 -2.92
CA GLY A 134 7.50 4.75 -2.00
C GLY A 134 6.85 3.37 -1.95
N SER A 135 6.59 2.86 -0.74
CA SER A 135 5.84 1.62 -0.53
C SER A 135 4.36 1.83 -0.23
N GLN A 136 3.97 3.03 0.22
CA GLN A 136 2.60 3.29 0.67
C GLN A 136 1.63 3.39 -0.50
N PHE A 137 0.44 2.84 -0.29
CA PHE A 137 -0.67 2.86 -1.23
C PHE A 137 -1.99 3.10 -0.50
N PHE A 138 -3.02 3.43 -1.26
CA PHE A 138 -4.39 3.51 -0.77
C PHE A 138 -5.36 2.84 -1.71
N VAL A 139 -6.52 2.43 -1.17
CA VAL A 139 -7.66 1.91 -1.92
C VAL A 139 -8.85 2.83 -1.69
N THR A 140 -9.51 3.27 -2.75
CA THR A 140 -10.66 4.18 -2.67
C THR A 140 -11.94 3.47 -2.21
N PHE A 141 -12.69 4.08 -1.31
CA PHE A 141 -14.06 3.66 -0.97
C PHE A 141 -15.11 4.29 -1.88
N ALA A 142 -14.79 5.43 -2.50
CA ALA A 142 -15.66 6.18 -3.40
C ALA A 142 -14.83 6.89 -4.49
N PRO A 143 -15.46 7.45 -5.55
CA PRO A 143 -14.76 8.30 -6.52
C PRO A 143 -14.02 9.46 -5.84
N ALA A 144 -12.76 9.67 -6.22
CA ALA A 144 -11.88 10.71 -5.69
C ALA A 144 -11.20 11.51 -6.82
N PRO A 145 -11.96 12.19 -7.71
CA PRO A 145 -11.41 12.84 -8.91
C PRO A 145 -10.39 13.95 -8.61
N HIS A 146 -10.39 14.51 -7.41
CA HIS A 146 -9.40 15.49 -6.97
C HIS A 146 -7.97 14.90 -6.85
N LEU A 147 -7.81 13.57 -6.92
CA LEU A 147 -6.52 12.88 -6.95
C LEU A 147 -6.05 12.54 -8.38
N ASP A 148 -6.87 12.79 -9.40
CA ASP A 148 -6.53 12.51 -10.79
C ASP A 148 -5.32 13.35 -11.22
N GLY A 149 -4.31 12.68 -11.77
CA GLY A 149 -3.04 13.31 -12.15
C GLY A 149 -2.10 13.62 -10.99
N ALA A 150 -2.55 13.46 -9.73
CA ALA A 150 -1.74 13.71 -8.55
C ALA A 150 -1.13 12.44 -7.93
N SER A 151 -1.59 11.25 -8.31
CA SER A 151 -1.13 9.96 -7.78
C SER A 151 -1.23 8.86 -8.83
N THR A 152 -0.24 7.96 -8.84
CA THR A 152 -0.21 6.82 -9.78
C THR A 152 -1.30 5.81 -9.42
N VAL A 153 -2.34 5.70 -10.25
CA VAL A 153 -3.27 4.56 -10.21
C VAL A 153 -2.56 3.34 -10.81
N PHE A 154 -2.48 2.24 -10.06
CA PHE A 154 -1.75 1.06 -10.49
C PHE A 154 -2.52 -0.25 -10.40
N GLY A 155 -3.78 -0.20 -9.98
CA GLY A 155 -4.63 -1.37 -9.96
C GLY A 155 -6.06 -1.06 -9.53
N LYS A 156 -6.82 -2.14 -9.33
CA LYS A 156 -8.17 -2.09 -8.77
C LYS A 156 -8.48 -3.35 -7.98
N VAL A 157 -9.41 -3.25 -7.04
CA VAL A 157 -10.00 -4.41 -6.34
C VAL A 157 -10.92 -5.16 -7.29
N LEU A 158 -10.86 -6.49 -7.27
CA LEU A 158 -11.67 -7.36 -8.15
C LEU A 158 -13.03 -7.71 -7.53
N ASN A 159 -13.05 -8.05 -6.23
CA ASN A 159 -14.24 -8.56 -5.54
C ASN A 159 -14.80 -7.45 -4.63
N LEU A 160 -15.80 -6.72 -5.13
CA LEU A 160 -16.35 -5.51 -4.48
C LEU A 160 -17.78 -5.69 -3.97
N THR A 161 -18.40 -6.83 -4.22
CA THR A 161 -19.81 -7.09 -3.90
C THR A 161 -19.94 -8.25 -2.92
N ALA A 162 -21.06 -8.29 -2.21
CA ALA A 162 -21.38 -9.40 -1.31
C ALA A 162 -21.61 -10.74 -2.04
N GLN A 163 -21.79 -10.71 -3.36
CA GLN A 163 -21.99 -11.89 -4.19
C GLN A 163 -20.67 -12.49 -4.70
N ASP A 164 -19.57 -11.74 -4.62
CA ASP A 164 -18.26 -12.22 -5.03
C ASP A 164 -17.73 -13.27 -4.04
N GLU A 165 -16.86 -14.15 -4.53
CA GLU A 165 -16.14 -15.09 -3.66
C GLU A 165 -15.32 -14.32 -2.61
N GLY A 166 -15.59 -14.60 -1.33
CA GLY A 166 -15.01 -13.84 -0.21
C GLY A 166 -15.75 -12.55 0.16
N GLY A 167 -16.78 -12.15 -0.58
CA GLY A 167 -17.67 -11.01 -0.30
C GLY A 167 -17.00 -9.63 -0.36
N ASP A 168 -17.71 -8.60 0.11
CA ASP A 168 -17.25 -7.21 0.08
C ASP A 168 -16.24 -6.90 1.22
N VAL A 169 -15.02 -7.42 1.09
CA VAL A 169 -13.91 -7.20 2.04
C VAL A 169 -13.60 -5.71 2.19
N LEU A 170 -13.63 -4.95 1.09
CA LEU A 170 -13.37 -3.51 1.15
C LEU A 170 -14.43 -2.78 2.01
N GLY A 171 -15.69 -3.20 1.94
CA GLY A 171 -16.76 -2.65 2.78
C GLY A 171 -16.65 -3.07 4.25
N ARG A 172 -16.11 -4.27 4.51
CA ARG A 172 -15.78 -4.71 5.87
C ARG A 172 -14.63 -3.89 6.47
N LEU A 173 -13.57 -3.65 5.69
CA LEU A 173 -12.46 -2.78 6.10
C LEU A 173 -12.92 -1.34 6.39
N GLU A 174 -13.86 -0.82 5.60
CA GLU A 174 -14.42 0.53 5.82
C GLU A 174 -15.22 0.64 7.12
N LYS A 175 -15.93 -0.44 7.49
CA LYS A 175 -16.82 -0.52 8.67
C LYS A 175 -16.14 -1.15 9.89
N ALA A 176 -14.84 -1.42 9.82
CA ALA A 176 -14.07 -2.03 10.88
C ALA A 176 -14.25 -1.24 12.19
N ASN A 177 -14.40 -1.95 13.31
CA ASN A 177 -14.56 -1.31 14.61
C ASN A 177 -13.18 -0.89 15.14
N VAL A 178 -12.61 0.17 14.56
CA VAL A 178 -11.26 0.64 14.85
C VAL A 178 -11.27 2.03 15.49
N LYS A 179 -10.26 2.31 16.32
CA LYS A 179 -10.08 3.65 16.87
C LYS A 179 -9.34 4.54 15.88
N VAL A 180 -9.96 5.65 15.48
CA VAL A 180 -9.43 6.59 14.49
C VAL A 180 -9.31 8.00 15.08
N ASP A 181 -8.17 8.66 14.85
CA ASP A 181 -7.97 10.05 15.26
C ASP A 181 -8.62 11.06 14.29
N LYS A 182 -8.60 12.36 14.64
CA LYS A 182 -9.18 13.44 13.80
C LYS A 182 -8.57 13.56 12.40
N LYS A 183 -7.40 12.95 12.15
CA LYS A 183 -6.69 12.96 10.85
C LYS A 183 -6.90 11.66 10.06
N GLY A 184 -7.74 10.77 10.57
CA GLY A 184 -8.00 9.46 9.98
C GLY A 184 -6.96 8.42 10.36
N ARG A 185 -6.06 8.66 11.32
CA ARG A 185 -5.01 7.68 11.68
C ARG A 185 -5.60 6.59 12.56
N VAL A 186 -5.34 5.34 12.18
CA VAL A 186 -5.82 4.17 12.90
C VAL A 186 -4.87 3.86 14.06
N VAL A 187 -5.43 3.70 15.27
CA VAL A 187 -4.70 3.24 16.44
C VAL A 187 -4.82 1.72 16.50
N GLN A 188 -3.69 1.02 16.38
CA GLN A 188 -3.66 -0.43 16.51
C GLN A 188 -3.82 -0.85 17.97
N PRO A 189 -4.56 -1.92 18.27
CA PRO A 189 -4.66 -2.45 19.62
C PRO A 189 -3.29 -2.94 20.09
N LYS A 190 -2.97 -2.72 21.36
CA LYS A 190 -1.77 -3.30 21.97
C LYS A 190 -2.09 -4.68 22.51
N GLU A 191 -1.14 -5.60 22.40
CA GLU A 191 -1.26 -6.92 23.02
C GLU A 191 -1.48 -6.76 24.55
N GLY A 192 -2.59 -7.32 25.05
CA GLY A 192 -2.95 -7.27 26.46
C GLY A 192 -3.75 -6.05 26.93
N GLU A 193 -4.04 -5.06 26.07
CA GLU A 193 -5.02 -4.01 26.39
C GLU A 193 -6.43 -4.49 26.02
N GLU A 194 -7.32 -4.63 27.00
CA GLU A 194 -8.77 -4.85 26.80
C GLU A 194 -9.43 -3.56 26.29
N GLY A 195 -9.13 -3.19 25.05
CA GLY A 195 -9.86 -2.17 24.30
C GLY A 195 -10.64 -2.87 23.20
N GLY A 196 -11.97 -2.84 23.27
CA GLY A 196 -12.88 -3.53 22.33
C GLY A 196 -12.88 -2.97 20.90
N PHE A 197 -11.71 -2.72 20.31
CA PHE A 197 -11.51 -2.31 18.91
C PHE A 197 -10.53 -3.24 18.21
N GLU A 198 -10.72 -3.41 16.91
CA GLU A 198 -10.11 -4.46 16.09
C GLU A 198 -8.75 -4.03 15.54
N ALA A 199 -7.87 -5.02 15.26
CA ALA A 199 -6.66 -4.77 14.50
C ALA A 199 -6.99 -4.62 13.00
N LEU A 200 -6.36 -3.66 12.33
CA LEU A 200 -6.55 -3.40 10.91
C LEU A 200 -5.21 -3.48 10.19
N LYS A 201 -4.87 -4.64 9.65
CA LYS A 201 -3.56 -4.91 9.05
C LYS A 201 -3.63 -5.92 7.90
N ILE A 202 -2.57 -5.92 7.11
CA ILE A 202 -2.23 -6.99 6.17
C ILE A 202 -1.47 -8.04 6.97
N GLU A 203 -1.94 -9.27 6.95
CA GLU A 203 -1.30 -10.40 7.64
C GLU A 203 -0.21 -11.00 6.76
N ARG A 204 -0.55 -11.28 5.50
CA ARG A 204 0.37 -11.82 4.49
C ARG A 204 -0.11 -11.49 3.08
N VAL A 205 0.75 -11.74 2.09
CA VAL A 205 0.44 -11.53 0.67
C VAL A 205 0.61 -12.81 -0.14
N THR A 206 -0.32 -13.08 -1.06
CA THR A 206 -0.19 -14.15 -2.07
C THR A 206 -0.19 -13.54 -3.47
N ILE A 207 0.81 -13.91 -4.27
CA ILE A 207 0.93 -13.48 -5.67
C ILE A 207 0.42 -14.61 -6.56
N HIS A 208 -0.62 -14.36 -7.38
CA HIS A 208 -1.26 -15.41 -8.18
C HIS A 208 -0.64 -15.60 -9.56
N ALA A 209 0.06 -14.58 -10.09
CA ALA A 209 0.81 -14.68 -11.35
C ALA A 209 1.82 -13.53 -11.44
N ASN A 210 3.14 -13.80 -11.39
CA ASN A 210 4.17 -12.76 -11.51
C ASN A 210 4.68 -12.66 -12.96
N PRO A 211 4.30 -11.65 -13.75
CA PRO A 211 4.73 -11.47 -15.14
C PRO A 211 6.21 -11.06 -15.24
N PHE A 212 6.86 -10.75 -14.11
CA PHE A 212 8.27 -10.38 -14.03
C PHE A 212 9.18 -11.51 -13.54
N ALA A 213 8.61 -12.66 -13.15
CA ALA A 213 9.39 -13.85 -12.83
C ALA A 213 9.92 -14.44 -14.15
N LYS A 214 11.24 -14.35 -14.36
CA LYS A 214 11.96 -15.06 -15.43
C LYS A 214 12.42 -16.42 -14.95
#